data_AF-A0A6H9RV85-F1
#
_entry.id   AF-A0A6H9RV85-F1
#
_cell.length_a   1.000
_cell.length_b   1.000
_cell.length_c   1.000
_cell.angle_alpha   90.00
_cell.angle_beta   90.00
_cell.angle_gamma   90.00
#
_symmetry.space_group_name_H-M   'P 1'
#
loop_
_entity.id
_entity.type
_entity.pdbx_description
1 polymer ?
#
loop_
_entity_poly.entity_id
_entity_poly.type
_entity_poly.pdbx_seq_one_letter_code
_entity_poly.pdbx_strand_id
1 'polypeptide(L)'
;MPLCVREFFPDTFRTAFRQKARWTLGIGLQGWEQMGWNGSLANRYLLFRDRKGVVTAFVSIIAYVILVQLLGLIVLRHSGLWDVTFPTPFESNDLIKYLLLANGVALVWRILHRYYFTAVLYGWQHGLLSMPRMLVGNFVNFMAASRAWRMFLVGKVMNRKLVWDKTMHDFPSTDLVAIAPRRLGSVLLSWQAITDTALQSALHEQQSRNVPLGRILLNNG
;
A
#
# COMPACT_ATOMS: atom_id res chain seq x y z
N MET A 1 -17.98 11.70 0.78
CA MET A 1 -17.28 11.06 -0.35
C MET A 1 -16.34 9.98 0.18
N PRO A 2 -16.45 8.72 -0.27
CA PRO A 2 -15.38 7.76 -0.04
C PRO A 2 -14.17 8.14 -0.92
N LEU A 3 -13.08 8.58 -0.30
CA LEU A 3 -11.76 8.82 -0.90
C LEU A 3 -11.01 7.49 -1.18
N CYS A 4 -11.72 6.42 -1.51
CA CYS A 4 -11.14 5.11 -1.78
C CYS A 4 -11.70 4.52 -3.07
N VAL A 5 -10.79 4.15 -3.96
CA VAL A 5 -11.10 3.33 -5.12
C VAL A 5 -11.39 1.91 -4.60
N ARG A 6 -12.59 1.39 -4.86
CA ARG A 6 -13.01 0.01 -4.50
C ARG A 6 -12.44 -1.03 -5.48
N GLU A 7 -11.21 -0.84 -5.93
CA GLU A 7 -10.51 -1.79 -6.80
C GLU A 7 -9.92 -2.91 -5.95
N PHE A 8 -10.07 -4.15 -6.41
CA PHE A 8 -9.43 -5.29 -5.80
C PHE A 8 -7.96 -5.30 -6.21
N PHE A 9 -7.09 -5.11 -5.22
CA PHE A 9 -5.67 -5.32 -5.42
C PHE A 9 -5.38 -6.81 -5.53
N PRO A 10 -4.31 -7.20 -6.25
CA PRO A 10 -3.98 -8.60 -6.43
C PRO A 10 -3.82 -9.33 -5.09
N ASP A 11 -4.43 -10.50 -4.99
CA ASP A 11 -4.54 -11.31 -3.77
C ASP A 11 -3.33 -12.25 -3.54
N THR A 12 -2.55 -12.54 -4.59
CA THR A 12 -1.36 -13.39 -4.46
C THR A 12 -0.10 -12.60 -4.07
N PHE A 13 0.80 -13.27 -3.32
CA PHE A 13 2.11 -12.71 -2.97
C PHE A 13 2.92 -12.28 -4.20
N ARG A 14 2.88 -13.08 -5.28
CA ARG A 14 3.66 -12.83 -6.50
C ARG A 14 3.20 -11.58 -7.24
N THR A 15 1.89 -11.41 -7.38
CA THR A 15 1.32 -10.23 -8.04
C THR A 15 1.55 -8.98 -7.19
N ALA A 16 1.43 -9.07 -5.86
CA ALA A 16 1.70 -7.96 -4.94
C ALA A 16 3.13 -7.41 -5.04
N PHE A 17 4.17 -8.27 -5.03
CA PHE A 17 5.54 -7.75 -5.11
C PHE A 17 5.90 -7.25 -6.53
N ARG A 18 5.34 -7.84 -7.59
CA ARG A 18 5.56 -7.35 -8.97
C ARG A 18 4.97 -5.95 -9.16
N GLN A 19 3.75 -5.76 -8.66
CA GLN A 19 3.08 -4.45 -8.61
C GLN A 19 3.95 -3.42 -7.90
N LYS A 20 4.44 -3.76 -6.71
CA LYS A 20 5.25 -2.85 -5.91
C LYS A 20 6.61 -2.57 -6.53
N ALA A 21 7.23 -3.58 -7.15
CA ALA A 21 8.52 -3.45 -7.84
C ALA A 21 8.50 -2.38 -8.94
N ARG A 22 7.36 -2.21 -9.63
CA ARG A 22 7.16 -1.14 -10.62
C ARG A 22 7.42 0.24 -10.02
N TRP A 23 6.79 0.53 -8.88
CA TRP A 23 6.94 1.80 -8.18
C TRP A 23 8.33 1.96 -7.57
N THR A 24 8.87 0.89 -6.98
CA THR A 24 10.24 0.89 -6.42
C THR A 24 11.30 1.15 -7.48
N LEU A 25 11.15 0.57 -8.68
CA LEU A 25 12.03 0.80 -9.81
C LEU A 25 11.91 2.25 -10.32
N GLY A 26 10.68 2.69 -10.54
CA GLY A 26 10.38 4.00 -11.09
C GLY A 26 10.79 5.16 -10.19
N ILE A 27 10.23 5.20 -8.98
CA ILE A 27 10.46 6.30 -8.03
C ILE A 27 11.86 6.18 -7.43
N GLY A 28 12.24 4.97 -7.01
CA GLY A 28 13.45 4.74 -6.24
C GLY A 28 14.74 4.75 -7.06
N LEU A 29 14.76 4.08 -8.21
CA LEU A 29 15.98 3.88 -9.02
C LEU A 29 16.02 4.81 -10.25
N GLN A 30 15.01 4.78 -11.11
CA GLN A 30 14.98 5.62 -12.31
C GLN A 30 14.83 7.10 -11.97
N GLY A 31 13.97 7.43 -10.99
CA GLY A 31 13.84 8.79 -10.46
C GLY A 31 15.12 9.28 -9.80
N TRP A 32 15.98 8.38 -9.31
CA TRP A 32 17.31 8.76 -8.88
C TRP A 32 18.19 9.16 -10.06
N GLU A 33 18.28 8.32 -11.09
CA GLU A 33 19.08 8.61 -12.28
C GLU A 33 18.65 9.90 -12.99
N GLN A 34 17.35 10.14 -13.13
CA GLN A 34 16.83 11.29 -13.87
C GLN A 34 16.92 12.61 -13.11
N MET A 35 16.66 12.61 -11.80
CA MET A 35 16.51 13.85 -11.02
C MET A 35 17.72 14.17 -10.12
N GLY A 36 18.59 13.19 -9.83
CA GLY A 36 19.73 13.40 -8.93
C GLY A 36 19.32 13.88 -7.54
N TRP A 37 20.12 14.71 -6.88
CA TRP A 37 19.81 15.29 -5.55
C TRP A 37 19.58 16.80 -5.62
N ASN A 38 18.80 17.23 -6.61
CA ASN A 38 18.60 18.65 -6.91
C ASN A 38 17.48 19.28 -6.05
N GLY A 39 17.56 20.60 -5.84
CA GLY A 39 16.56 21.39 -5.11
C GLY A 39 16.90 21.67 -3.64
N SER A 40 15.90 22.16 -2.90
CA SER A 40 16.01 22.56 -1.49
C SER A 40 16.25 21.35 -0.56
N LEU A 41 16.60 21.62 0.70
CA LEU A 41 16.74 20.58 1.73
C LEU A 41 15.45 19.76 1.90
N ALA A 42 14.28 20.39 1.80
CA ALA A 42 13.00 19.70 1.85
C ALA A 42 12.84 18.70 0.68
N ASN A 43 13.18 19.11 -0.54
CA ASN A 43 13.15 18.24 -1.71
C ASN A 43 14.12 17.06 -1.55
N ARG A 44 15.34 17.33 -1.10
CA ARG A 44 16.34 16.29 -0.85
C ARG A 44 15.87 15.31 0.23
N TYR A 45 15.22 15.80 1.28
CA TYR A 45 14.65 14.94 2.32
C TYR A 45 13.55 14.01 1.78
N LEU A 46 12.65 14.52 0.93
CA LEU A 46 11.61 13.71 0.29
C LEU A 46 12.24 12.65 -0.64
N LEU A 47 13.17 13.04 -1.49
CA LEU A 47 13.92 12.10 -2.35
C LEU A 47 14.66 11.04 -1.54
N PHE A 48 15.22 11.40 -0.38
CA PHE A 48 15.87 10.46 0.52
C PHE A 48 14.87 9.45 1.09
N ARG A 49 13.68 9.89 1.50
CA ARG A 49 12.65 8.99 2.02
C ARG A 49 12.18 7.98 0.97
N ASP A 50 12.13 8.37 -0.29
CA ASP A 50 11.74 7.47 -1.38
C ASP A 50 12.87 6.47 -1.69
N ARG A 51 14.12 6.95 -1.75
CA ARG A 51 15.29 6.13 -2.09
C ARG A 51 15.71 5.19 -0.96
N LYS A 52 15.58 5.58 0.31
CA LYS A 52 15.99 4.73 1.44
C LYS A 52 15.25 3.39 1.43
N GLY A 53 13.99 3.37 1.01
CA GLY A 53 13.16 2.16 0.97
C GLY A 53 13.69 1.08 0.01
N VAL A 54 14.45 1.49 -1.02
CA VAL A 54 15.11 0.59 -1.96
C VAL A 54 16.23 -0.22 -1.30
N VAL A 55 16.84 0.33 -0.25
CA VAL A 55 17.97 -0.29 0.48
C VAL A 55 17.51 -0.93 1.78
N THR A 56 16.70 -0.24 2.59
CA THR A 56 16.28 -0.72 3.92
C THR A 56 15.37 -1.95 3.87
N ALA A 57 14.78 -2.26 2.70
CA ALA A 57 14.05 -3.50 2.49
C ALA A 57 14.92 -4.75 2.72
N PHE A 58 16.22 -4.70 2.39
CA PHE A 58 17.16 -5.80 2.64
C PHE A 58 17.54 -5.92 4.11
N VAL A 59 17.74 -4.77 4.77
CA VAL A 59 18.06 -4.68 6.21
C VAL A 59 16.98 -5.37 7.05
N SER A 60 15.71 -5.27 6.64
CA SER A 60 14.60 -5.92 7.34
C SER A 60 14.71 -7.45 7.34
N ILE A 61 15.19 -8.05 6.25
CA ILE A 61 15.38 -9.51 6.17
C ILE A 61 16.58 -9.95 7.00
N ILE A 62 17.68 -9.20 6.95
CA ILE A 62 18.85 -9.46 7.80
C ILE A 62 18.45 -9.38 9.29
N ALA A 63 17.66 -8.39 9.67
CA ALA A 63 17.14 -8.27 11.03
C ALA A 63 16.28 -9.47 11.44
N TYR A 64 15.49 -10.06 10.53
CA TYR A 64 14.77 -11.30 10.82
C TYR A 64 15.69 -12.50 10.99
N VAL A 65 16.75 -12.63 10.19
CA VAL A 65 17.75 -13.70 10.36
C VAL A 65 18.43 -13.57 11.73
N ILE A 66 18.84 -12.37 12.11
CA ILE A 66 19.43 -12.09 13.43
C ILE A 66 18.42 -12.40 14.55
N LEU A 67 17.15 -12.02 14.38
CA LEU A 67 16.10 -12.33 15.36
C LEU A 67 15.92 -13.84 15.54
N VAL A 68 15.85 -14.60 14.45
CA VAL A 68 15.73 -16.07 14.50
C VAL A 68 16.96 -16.69 15.16
N GLN A 69 18.16 -16.22 14.82
CA GLN A 69 19.40 -16.65 15.47
C GLN A 69 19.36 -16.39 16.98
N LEU A 70 18.96 -15.18 17.39
CA LEU A 70 18.88 -14.80 18.80
C LEU A 70 17.85 -15.66 19.56
N LEU A 71 16.67 -15.88 18.97
CA LEU A 71 15.66 -16.76 19.55
C LEU A 71 16.18 -18.20 19.70
N GLY A 72 16.91 -18.70 18.70
CA GLY A 72 17.58 -20.01 18.77
C GLY A 72 18.55 -20.10 19.94
N LEU A 73 19.42 -19.09 20.11
CA LEU A 73 20.37 -19.03 21.23
C LEU A 73 19.66 -18.97 22.60
N ILE A 74 18.55 -18.22 22.70
CA ILE A 74 17.74 -18.16 23.93
C ILE A 74 17.16 -19.54 24.27
N VAL A 75 16.62 -20.25 23.28
CA VAL A 75 16.09 -21.61 23.46
C VAL A 75 17.18 -22.60 23.85
N LEU A 76 18.33 -22.57 23.16
CA LEU A 76 19.47 -23.44 23.50
C LEU A 76 19.96 -23.19 24.93
N ARG A 77 20.03 -21.92 25.36
CA ARG A 77 20.40 -21.56 26.72
C ARG A 77 19.40 -22.10 27.74
N HIS A 78 18.10 -21.92 27.48
CA HIS A 78 17.07 -22.43 28.40
C HIS A 78 17.03 -23.97 28.45
N SER A 79 17.46 -24.65 27.39
CA SER A 79 17.59 -26.11 27.35
C SER A 79 18.82 -26.66 28.08
N GLY A 80 19.74 -25.81 28.53
CA GLY A 80 20.99 -26.22 29.19
C GLY A 80 22.06 -26.79 28.24
N LEU A 81 21.83 -26.74 26.92
CA LEU A 81 22.77 -27.24 25.91
C LEU A 81 23.84 -26.21 25.51
N TRP A 82 23.73 -24.96 26.00
CA TRP A 82 24.61 -23.87 25.60
C TRP A 82 24.69 -22.76 26.67
N ASP A 83 25.86 -22.57 27.28
CA ASP A 83 26.09 -21.60 28.37
C ASP A 83 27.01 -20.42 28.00
N VAL A 84 27.44 -20.33 26.74
CA VAL A 84 28.31 -19.23 26.30
C VAL A 84 27.51 -17.94 26.21
N THR A 85 27.94 -16.92 26.96
CA THR A 85 27.33 -15.59 26.97
C THR A 85 28.26 -14.62 26.24
N PHE A 86 27.71 -13.87 25.28
CA PHE A 86 28.44 -12.77 24.64
C PHE A 86 28.01 -11.45 25.27
N PRO A 87 28.95 -10.55 25.60
CA PRO A 87 28.60 -9.23 26.12
C PRO A 87 27.71 -8.52 25.10
N THR A 88 26.53 -8.10 25.54
CA THR A 88 25.61 -7.40 24.65
C THR A 88 25.98 -5.92 24.58
N PRO A 89 25.87 -5.27 23.42
CA PRO A 89 26.06 -3.82 23.32
C PRO A 89 25.08 -3.00 24.19
N PHE A 90 24.04 -3.65 24.71
CA PHE A 90 23.00 -3.03 25.54
C PHE A 90 23.40 -2.88 27.00
N GLU A 91 24.33 -3.70 27.48
CA GLU A 91 24.82 -3.64 28.86
C GLU A 91 25.91 -2.58 29.05
N SER A 92 26.64 -2.25 27.98
CA SER A 92 27.77 -1.33 28.02
C SER A 92 27.42 0.13 27.73
N ASN A 93 26.22 0.42 27.21
CA ASN A 93 25.86 1.78 26.80
C ASN A 93 24.38 2.13 27.02
N ASP A 94 24.11 2.95 28.03
CA ASP A 94 22.76 3.42 28.38
C ASP A 94 22.08 4.19 27.25
N LEU A 95 22.81 4.93 26.40
CA LEU A 95 22.23 5.66 25.28
C LEU A 95 21.59 4.69 24.27
N ILE A 96 22.26 3.58 23.96
CA ILE A 96 21.75 2.55 23.03
C ILE A 96 20.46 1.94 23.61
N LYS A 97 20.44 1.68 24.92
CA LYS A 97 19.27 1.16 25.62
C LYS A 97 18.07 2.11 25.53
N TYR A 98 18.26 3.41 25.76
CA TYR A 98 17.18 4.40 25.62
C TYR A 98 16.71 4.55 24.17
N LEU A 99 17.62 4.55 23.20
CA LEU A 99 17.26 4.60 21.77
C LEU A 99 16.43 3.38 21.35
N LEU A 100 16.80 2.20 21.83
CA LEU A 100 16.06 0.96 21.57
C LEU A 100 14.67 1.01 22.21
N LEU A 101 14.56 1.50 23.45
CA LEU A 101 13.27 1.67 24.13
C LEU A 101 12.38 2.66 23.37
N ALA A 102 12.91 3.81 22.98
CA ALA A 102 12.18 4.81 22.19
C ALA A 102 11.70 4.23 20.84
N ASN A 103 12.54 3.43 20.18
CA ASN A 103 12.16 2.72 18.95
C ASN A 103 11.03 1.70 19.19
N GLY A 104 11.10 0.96 20.30
CA GLY A 104 10.06 0.02 20.72
C GLY A 104 8.72 0.72 20.96
N VAL A 105 8.72 1.85 21.68
CA VAL A 105 7.51 2.67 21.89
C VAL A 105 6.95 3.17 20.56
N ALA A 106 7.80 3.66 19.65
CA ALA A 106 7.37 4.10 18.32
C ALA A 106 6.81 2.94 17.46
N LEU A 107 7.34 1.73 17.62
CA LEU A 107 6.82 0.52 16.95
C LEU A 107 5.44 0.15 17.49
N VAL A 108 5.25 0.14 18.82
CA VAL A 108 3.94 -0.10 19.44
C VAL A 108 2.93 0.94 18.99
N TRP A 109 3.29 2.22 19.02
CA TRP A 109 2.45 3.32 18.51
C TRP A 109 2.01 3.09 17.06
N ARG A 110 2.93 2.67 16.20
CA ARG A 110 2.64 2.34 14.80
C ARG A 110 1.67 1.16 14.67
N ILE A 111 1.82 0.11 15.48
CA ILE A 111 0.94 -1.05 15.49
C ILE A 111 -0.47 -0.64 15.94
N LEU A 112 -0.59 0.16 17.00
CA LEU A 112 -1.87 0.65 17.51
C LEU A 112 -2.61 1.49 16.48
N HIS A 113 -1.94 2.44 15.84
CA HIS A 113 -2.54 3.23 14.76
C HIS A 113 -3.03 2.35 13.61
N ARG A 114 -2.18 1.41 13.16
CA ARG A 114 -2.56 0.49 12.08
C ARG A 114 -3.75 -0.37 12.46
N TYR A 115 -3.79 -0.90 13.68
CA TYR A 115 -4.92 -1.64 14.20
C TYR A 115 -6.18 -0.78 14.20
N TYR A 116 -6.13 0.41 14.82
CA TYR A 116 -7.26 1.32 14.98
C TYR A 116 -7.88 1.69 13.63
N PHE A 117 -7.09 2.22 12.69
CA PHE A 117 -7.62 2.64 11.38
C PHE A 117 -8.11 1.46 10.54
N THR A 118 -7.45 0.30 10.61
CA THR A 118 -7.92 -0.89 9.90
C THR A 118 -9.22 -1.43 10.52
N ALA A 119 -9.35 -1.39 11.85
CA ALA A 119 -10.54 -1.84 12.56
C ALA A 119 -11.74 -0.93 12.28
N VAL A 120 -11.54 0.38 12.21
CA VAL A 120 -12.59 1.36 11.86
C VAL A 120 -13.12 1.12 10.44
N LEU A 121 -12.25 0.79 9.48
CA LEU A 121 -12.64 0.63 8.07
C LEU A 121 -13.16 -0.77 7.71
N TYR A 122 -12.58 -1.83 8.31
CA TYR A 122 -12.79 -3.21 7.90
C TYR A 122 -13.23 -4.14 9.04
N GLY A 123 -13.43 -3.62 10.25
CA GLY A 123 -13.80 -4.39 11.43
C GLY A 123 -12.60 -4.93 12.22
N TRP A 124 -12.84 -5.25 13.49
CA TRP A 124 -11.81 -5.62 14.47
C TRP A 124 -10.96 -6.83 14.05
N GLN A 125 -11.56 -7.81 13.36
CA GLN A 125 -10.85 -8.98 12.83
C GLN A 125 -9.75 -8.57 11.84
N HIS A 126 -10.06 -7.65 10.93
CA HIS A 126 -9.08 -7.10 9.98
C HIS A 126 -8.06 -6.21 10.68
N GLY A 127 -8.47 -5.51 11.74
CA GLY A 127 -7.58 -4.83 12.67
C GLY A 127 -6.51 -5.77 13.24
N LEU A 128 -6.91 -6.90 13.81
CA LEU A 128 -5.98 -7.89 14.37
C LEU A 128 -5.08 -8.49 13.29
N LEU A 129 -5.65 -8.88 12.15
CA LEU A 129 -4.90 -9.41 11.00
C LEU A 129 -3.93 -8.39 10.38
N SER A 130 -4.09 -7.09 10.66
CA SER A 130 -3.17 -6.06 10.19
C SER A 130 -1.76 -6.20 10.80
N MET A 131 -1.65 -6.79 11.99
CA MET A 131 -0.38 -6.99 12.71
C MET A 131 0.50 -8.04 12.03
N PRO A 132 0.07 -9.31 11.83
CA PRO A 132 0.89 -10.30 11.11
C PRO A 132 1.13 -9.88 9.65
N ARG A 133 0.20 -9.13 9.03
CA ARG A 133 0.40 -8.55 7.69
C ARG A 133 1.57 -7.56 7.62
N MET A 134 2.04 -6.99 8.72
CA MET A 134 3.25 -6.15 8.72
C MET A 134 4.50 -6.98 8.37
N LEU A 135 4.60 -8.20 8.89
CA LEU A 135 5.70 -9.12 8.57
C LEU A 135 5.66 -9.49 7.09
N VAL A 136 4.49 -9.91 6.59
CA VAL A 136 4.27 -10.22 5.16
C VAL A 136 4.63 -9.02 4.30
N GLY A 137 4.24 -7.81 4.71
CA GLY A 137 4.58 -6.56 4.04
C GLY A 137 6.10 -6.33 3.89
N ASN A 138 6.90 -6.72 4.89
CA ASN A 138 8.36 -6.64 4.81
C ASN A 138 8.94 -7.60 3.77
N PHE A 139 8.41 -8.83 3.68
CA PHE A 139 8.78 -9.77 2.61
C PHE A 139 8.38 -9.25 1.22
N VAL A 140 7.18 -8.68 1.08
CA VAL A 140 6.75 -8.04 -0.17
C VAL A 140 7.69 -6.89 -0.55
N ASN A 141 8.09 -6.06 0.42
CA ASN A 141 9.05 -4.96 0.19
C ASN A 141 10.40 -5.48 -0.30
N PHE A 142 10.94 -6.52 0.36
CA PHE A 142 12.19 -7.15 -0.02
C PHE A 142 12.14 -7.73 -1.44
N MET A 143 11.10 -8.49 -1.77
CA MET A 143 10.95 -9.09 -3.09
C MET A 143 10.76 -8.02 -4.17
N ALA A 144 10.03 -6.95 -3.86
CA ALA A 144 9.84 -5.81 -4.75
C ALA A 144 11.16 -5.07 -5.02
N ALA A 145 11.94 -4.78 -3.97
CA ALA A 145 13.25 -4.15 -4.08
C ALA A 145 14.26 -5.03 -4.84
N SER A 146 14.30 -6.32 -4.53
CA SER A 146 15.16 -7.30 -5.22
C SER A 146 14.84 -7.37 -6.71
N ARG A 147 13.55 -7.42 -7.07
CA ARG A 147 13.12 -7.39 -8.47
C ARG A 147 13.50 -6.08 -9.15
N ALA A 148 13.25 -4.95 -8.50
CA ALA A 148 13.59 -3.63 -9.03
C ALA A 148 15.09 -3.50 -9.31
N TRP A 149 15.94 -3.88 -8.36
CA TRP A 149 17.39 -3.91 -8.54
C TRP A 149 17.81 -4.80 -9.70
N ARG A 150 17.28 -6.02 -9.79
CA ARG A 150 17.56 -6.93 -10.91
C ARG A 150 17.18 -6.30 -12.25
N MET A 151 15.99 -5.72 -12.36
CA MET A 151 15.54 -5.06 -13.59
C MET A 151 16.41 -3.86 -13.97
N PHE A 152 16.79 -3.05 -12.97
CA PHE A 152 17.63 -1.87 -13.17
C PHE A 152 19.05 -2.24 -13.63
N LEU A 153 19.69 -3.17 -12.93
CA LEU A 153 21.05 -3.63 -13.24
C LEU A 153 21.10 -4.33 -14.60
N VAL A 154 20.15 -5.23 -14.89
CA VAL A 154 20.08 -5.92 -16.19
C VAL A 154 19.80 -4.91 -17.30
N GLY A 155 18.90 -3.95 -17.09
CA GLY A 155 18.62 -2.88 -18.07
C GLY A 155 19.85 -2.03 -18.38
N LYS A 156 20.60 -1.64 -17.35
CA LYS A 156 21.87 -0.91 -17.47
C LYS A 156 22.95 -1.71 -18.21
N VAL A 157 23.17 -2.96 -17.80
CA VAL A 157 24.24 -3.82 -18.34
C VAL A 157 23.95 -4.25 -19.78
N MET A 158 22.69 -4.61 -20.08
CA MET A 158 22.30 -5.08 -21.41
C MET A 158 21.85 -3.95 -22.34
N ASN A 159 21.92 -2.69 -21.89
CA ASN A 159 21.44 -1.51 -22.61
C ASN A 159 20.00 -1.66 -23.16
N ARG A 160 19.14 -2.34 -22.39
CA ARG A 160 17.74 -2.61 -22.76
C ARG A 160 16.83 -1.58 -22.12
N LYS A 161 15.81 -1.14 -22.86
CA LYS A 161 14.77 -0.27 -22.29
C LYS A 161 14.11 -0.97 -21.09
N LEU A 162 14.05 -0.29 -19.96
CA LEU A 162 13.33 -0.77 -18.78
C LEU A 162 11.83 -0.77 -19.10
N VAL A 163 11.28 -1.96 -19.34
CA VAL A 163 9.84 -2.15 -19.50
C VAL A 163 9.21 -2.28 -18.12
N TRP A 164 8.26 -1.40 -17.83
CA TRP A 164 7.51 -1.45 -16.59
C TRP A 164 6.40 -2.48 -16.76
N ASP A 165 6.35 -3.50 -15.89
CA ASP A 165 5.20 -4.41 -15.84
C ASP A 165 3.92 -3.57 -15.66
N LYS A 166 2.94 -3.75 -16.55
CA LYS A 166 1.62 -3.15 -16.35
C LYS A 166 0.90 -3.95 -15.27
N THR A 167 0.20 -3.21 -14.43
CA THR A 167 -0.52 -3.71 -13.27
C THR A 167 -1.80 -4.40 -13.77
N MET A 168 -2.02 -5.66 -13.42
CA MET A 168 -3.30 -6.32 -13.68
C MET A 168 -4.30 -5.79 -12.66
N HIS A 169 -5.35 -5.12 -13.15
CA HIS A 169 -6.47 -4.67 -12.33
C HIS A 169 -7.61 -5.66 -12.55
N ASP A 170 -8.10 -6.26 -11.47
CA ASP A 170 -9.37 -6.98 -11.52
C ASP A 170 -10.46 -5.96 -11.17
N PHE A 171 -11.20 -5.54 -12.18
CA PHE A 171 -12.37 -4.70 -11.95
C PHE A 171 -13.49 -5.60 -11.45
N PRO A 172 -14.29 -5.17 -10.45
CA PRO A 172 -15.48 -5.93 -10.08
C PRO A 172 -16.28 -6.22 -11.35
N SER A 173 -16.60 -7.50 -11.57
CA SER A 173 -17.32 -7.97 -12.76
C SER A 173 -18.48 -7.04 -13.06
N THR A 174 -18.49 -6.46 -14.25
CA THR A 174 -19.63 -5.67 -14.76
C THR A 174 -20.92 -6.45 -14.64
N ASP A 175 -20.87 -7.78 -14.56
CA ASP A 175 -22.02 -8.66 -14.37
C ASP A 175 -22.82 -8.36 -13.10
N LEU A 176 -22.20 -7.91 -12.01
CA LEU A 176 -22.93 -7.47 -10.80
C LEU A 176 -23.56 -6.07 -10.94
N VAL A 177 -23.02 -5.25 -11.86
CA VAL A 177 -23.57 -3.93 -12.21
C VAL A 177 -24.63 -4.05 -13.32
N ALA A 178 -24.54 -5.09 -14.15
CA ALA A 178 -25.37 -5.36 -15.32
C ALA A 178 -26.67 -6.11 -15.03
N ILE A 179 -26.90 -6.57 -13.79
CA ILE A 179 -28.13 -7.31 -13.42
C ILE A 179 -29.40 -6.44 -13.54
N ALA A 180 -29.29 -5.11 -13.66
CA ALA A 180 -30.43 -4.27 -13.98
C ALA A 180 -30.05 -3.14 -14.95
N PRO A 181 -30.77 -2.94 -16.08
CA PRO A 181 -30.68 -1.70 -16.82
C PRO A 181 -31.09 -0.55 -15.87
N ARG A 182 -30.11 0.21 -15.38
CA ARG A 182 -30.36 1.35 -14.51
C ARG A 182 -31.04 2.43 -15.33
N ARG A 183 -32.28 2.77 -14.99
CA ARG A 183 -33.02 3.89 -15.60
C ARG A 183 -32.19 5.17 -15.44
N LEU A 184 -32.16 6.03 -16.45
CA LEU A 184 -31.38 7.27 -16.47
C LEU A 184 -31.49 8.09 -15.17
N GLY A 185 -32.71 8.23 -14.63
CA GLY A 185 -32.94 8.93 -13.37
C GLY A 185 -32.20 8.34 -12.16
N SER A 186 -32.10 7.02 -12.06
CA SER A 186 -31.39 6.34 -10.97
C SER A 186 -29.87 6.56 -11.04
N VAL A 187 -29.32 6.67 -12.26
CA VAL A 187 -27.90 6.97 -12.47
C VAL A 187 -27.62 8.41 -12.04
N LEU A 188 -28.45 9.36 -12.49
CA LEU A 188 -28.29 10.79 -12.17
C LEU A 188 -28.44 11.08 -10.67
N LEU A 189 -29.36 10.39 -9.97
CA LEU A 189 -29.47 10.47 -8.51
C LEU A 189 -28.23 9.88 -7.81
N SER A 190 -27.71 8.76 -8.29
CA SER A 190 -26.51 8.13 -7.69
C SER A 190 -25.25 8.99 -7.83
N TRP A 191 -25.18 9.80 -8.90
CA TRP A 191 -24.12 10.77 -9.13
C TRP A 191 -24.37 12.11 -8.42
N GLN A 192 -25.49 12.25 -7.71
CA GLN A 192 -25.94 13.51 -7.12
C GLN A 192 -26.01 14.67 -8.13
N ALA A 193 -26.24 14.35 -9.41
CA ALA A 193 -26.35 15.33 -10.49
C ALA A 193 -27.72 16.02 -10.49
N ILE A 194 -28.76 15.35 -9.97
CA ILE A 194 -30.12 15.88 -9.81
C ILE A 194 -30.68 15.49 -8.43
N THR A 195 -31.66 16.24 -7.93
CA THR A 195 -32.39 15.89 -6.71
C THR A 195 -33.57 14.97 -7.00
N ASP A 196 -34.07 14.27 -5.97
CA ASP A 196 -35.27 13.42 -6.10
C ASP A 196 -36.49 14.24 -6.56
N THR A 197 -36.62 15.46 -6.05
CA THR A 197 -37.68 16.41 -6.44
C THR A 197 -37.60 16.79 -7.92
N ALA A 198 -36.39 17.05 -8.45
CA ALA A 198 -36.19 17.37 -9.85
C ALA A 198 -36.49 16.17 -10.76
N LEU A 199 -36.13 14.95 -10.32
CA LEU A 199 -36.46 13.74 -11.06
C LEU A 199 -37.97 13.48 -11.13
N GLN A 200 -38.69 13.63 -10.02
CA GLN A 200 -40.15 13.44 -10.00
C GLN A 200 -40.87 14.47 -10.88
N SER A 201 -40.44 15.74 -10.84
CA SER A 201 -40.97 16.79 -11.72
C SER A 201 -40.77 16.43 -13.20
N ALA A 202 -39.56 16.00 -13.58
CA ALA A 202 -39.25 15.63 -14.95
C ALA A 202 -40.00 14.36 -15.42
N LEU A 203 -40.26 13.40 -14.53
CA LEU A 203 -41.07 12.21 -14.83
C LEU A 203 -42.55 12.56 -15.02
N HIS A 204 -43.08 13.52 -14.27
CA HIS A 204 -44.45 14.01 -14.45
C HIS A 204 -44.60 14.75 -15.79
N GLU A 205 -43.63 15.59 -16.14
CA GLU A 205 -43.59 16.26 -17.44
C GLU A 205 -43.44 15.26 -18.61
N GLN A 206 -42.71 14.16 -18.41
CA GLN A 206 -42.56 13.11 -19.40
C GLN A 206 -43.89 12.46 -19.80
N GLN A 207 -44.82 12.29 -18.84
CA GLN A 207 -46.14 11.71 -19.09
C GLN A 207 -47.01 12.59 -19.99
N SER A 208 -46.81 13.91 -19.97
CA SER A 208 -47.61 14.85 -20.76
C SER A 208 -47.02 15.16 -22.14
N ARG A 209 -45.68 15.20 -22.26
CA ARG A 209 -45.01 15.68 -23.48
C ARG A 209 -44.46 14.58 -24.39
N ASN A 210 -44.54 13.30 -23.99
CA ASN A 210 -44.05 12.13 -24.72
C ASN A 210 -42.62 12.31 -25.31
N VAL A 211 -41.77 13.05 -24.61
CA VAL A 211 -40.36 13.32 -24.97
C VAL A 211 -39.42 12.55 -24.03
N PRO A 212 -38.18 12.24 -24.45
CA PRO A 212 -37.24 11.53 -23.61
C PRO A 212 -36.87 12.32 -22.35
N LEU A 213 -36.81 11.65 -21.19
CA LEU A 213 -36.47 12.24 -19.89
C LEU A 213 -35.21 13.13 -19.92
N GLY A 214 -34.17 12.71 -20.63
CA GLY A 214 -32.93 13.49 -20.75
C GLY A 214 -33.13 14.87 -21.39
N ARG A 215 -34.09 15.01 -22.30
CA ARG A 215 -34.40 16.28 -22.99
C ARG A 215 -35.18 17.23 -22.09
N ILE A 216 -36.04 16.68 -21.24
CA ILE A 216 -36.78 17.43 -20.21
C ILE A 216 -35.82 17.98 -19.17
N LEU A 217 -34.90 17.14 -18.68
CA LEU A 217 -33.90 17.55 -17.69
C LEU A 217 -33.04 18.70 -18.23
N LEU A 218 -32.53 18.60 -19.47
CA LEU A 218 -31.75 19.67 -20.11
C LEU A 218 -32.53 20.99 -20.31
N ASN A 219 -33.85 20.93 -20.49
CA ASN A 219 -34.67 22.13 -20.62
C ASN A 219 -34.95 22.79 -19.27
N ASN A 220 -34.92 22.02 -18.18
CA ASN A 220 -35.24 22.49 -16.83
C ASN A 220 -34.00 22.90 -16.02
N GLY A 221 -32.78 22.69 -16.53
CA GLY A 221 -31.50 23.13 -15.95
C GLY A 221 -30.60 21.97 -15.56
#